data_AF-A0A165NEE3-F1
#
_entry.id   AF-A0A165NEE3-F1
#
_cell.length_a   1.000
_cell.length_b   1.000
_cell.length_c   1.000
_cell.angle_alpha   90.00
_cell.angle_beta   90.00
_cell.angle_gamma   90.00
#
_symmetry.space_group_name_H-M   'P 1'
#
loop_
_entity.id
_entity.type
_entity.pdbx_description
1 polymer ?
#
loop_
_entity_poly.entity_id
_entity_poly.type
_entity_poly.pdbx_seq_one_letter_code
_entity_poly.pdbx_strand_id
1 'polypeptide(L)'
;MLSLVARRASRPSLYLRRCAARTISTSPVLKNETSATPILGTVAPPKKPIGGFRGGIIGFLFGFSLAASLAAYNLLDEYRQASAALQASVAELQLSTEKVSAHMRRIEAVEKDLKALSQTSASKEEVSKVRTEMKKIYDGLHVEFLDLRSHVWGIQQDVHALSKKESTSVRI
;
A
#
# COMPACT_ATOMS: atom_id res chain seq x y z
N MET A 1 -13.39 -7.24 31.98
CA MET A 1 -13.15 -7.57 30.55
C MET A 1 -11.65 -7.55 30.29
N LEU A 2 -10.94 -8.58 30.76
CA LEU A 2 -9.50 -8.78 30.55
C LEU A 2 -9.35 -10.09 29.76
N SER A 3 -9.05 -10.00 28.47
CA SER A 3 -8.76 -11.17 27.64
C SER A 3 -7.27 -11.21 27.31
N LEU A 4 -6.63 -12.15 27.99
CA LEU A 4 -5.25 -12.59 27.87
C LEU A 4 -4.95 -12.99 26.42
N VAL A 5 -4.00 -12.29 25.78
CA VAL A 5 -3.44 -12.70 24.48
C VAL A 5 -2.51 -13.89 24.73
N ALA A 6 -3.00 -15.08 24.40
CA ALA A 6 -2.23 -16.31 24.44
C ALA A 6 -1.15 -16.30 23.35
N ARG A 7 0.11 -16.28 23.80
CA ARG A 7 1.32 -16.40 22.97
C ARG A 7 1.31 -17.75 22.26
N ARG A 8 1.18 -17.73 20.93
CA ARG A 8 1.37 -18.90 20.08
C ARG A 8 2.87 -19.15 19.95
N ALA A 9 3.39 -20.08 20.75
CA ALA A 9 4.78 -20.53 20.67
C ALA A 9 5.02 -21.19 19.31
N SER A 10 5.78 -20.50 18.46
CA SER A 10 6.35 -21.07 17.24
C SER A 10 7.42 -22.08 17.65
N ARG A 11 7.14 -23.36 17.41
CA ARG A 11 8.10 -24.45 17.62
C ARG A 11 9.27 -24.24 16.66
N PRO A 12 10.54 -24.30 17.11
CA PRO A 12 11.64 -24.42 16.17
C PRO A 12 11.51 -25.80 15.51
N SER A 13 11.26 -25.81 14.21
CA SER A 13 11.46 -26.99 13.37
C SER A 13 12.93 -27.35 13.46
N LEU A 14 13.24 -28.33 14.30
CA LEU A 14 14.55 -28.96 14.35
C LEU A 14 14.76 -29.63 12.99
N TYR A 15 15.37 -28.89 12.07
CA TYR A 15 16.05 -29.48 10.94
C TYR A 15 17.14 -30.36 11.52
N LEU A 16 16.83 -31.65 11.67
CA LEU A 16 17.80 -32.71 11.86
C LEU A 16 18.70 -32.67 10.62
N ARG A 17 19.75 -31.88 10.73
CA ARG A 17 20.91 -31.87 9.87
C ARG A 17 21.41 -33.30 9.88
N ARG A 18 21.07 -34.06 8.84
CA ARG A 18 21.54 -35.42 8.63
C ARG A 18 23.04 -35.31 8.39
N CYS A 19 23.81 -35.31 9.47
CA CYS A 19 25.23 -35.62 9.42
C CYS A 19 25.29 -37.05 8.92
N ALA A 20 25.44 -37.20 7.60
CA ALA A 20 26.07 -38.38 7.04
C ALA A 20 27.51 -38.35 7.57
N ALA A 21 27.68 -38.83 8.79
CA ALA A 21 28.97 -39.26 9.29
C ALA A 21 29.41 -40.35 8.32
N ARG A 22 30.20 -39.96 7.32
CA ARG A 22 31.08 -40.90 6.64
C ARG A 22 32.05 -41.37 7.71
N THR A 23 31.65 -42.39 8.44
CA THR A 23 32.57 -43.30 9.09
C THR A 23 33.38 -43.90 7.95
N ILE A 24 34.52 -43.26 7.66
CA ILE A 24 35.59 -43.93 6.94
C ILE A 24 36.08 -45.00 7.92
N SER A 25 35.39 -46.13 7.92
CA SER A 25 35.79 -47.34 8.63
C SER A 25 36.89 -47.98 7.79
N THR A 26 38.14 -47.56 8.01
CA THR A 26 39.29 -48.34 7.55
C THR A 26 39.61 -49.38 8.61
N SER A 27 38.74 -50.38 8.79
CA SER A 27 39.18 -51.62 9.41
C SER A 27 40.10 -52.33 8.39
N PRO A 28 41.28 -52.82 8.81
CA PRO A 28 42.09 -53.64 7.93
C PRO A 28 41.29 -54.92 7.64
N VAL A 29 41.09 -55.24 6.36
CA VAL A 29 40.62 -56.56 5.95
C VAL A 29 41.72 -57.55 6.34
N LEU A 30 41.58 -58.14 7.52
CA LEU A 30 42.29 -59.36 7.90
C LEU A 30 41.79 -60.45 6.95
N LYS A 31 42.61 -60.75 5.94
CA LYS A 31 42.40 -61.90 5.06
C LYS A 31 42.60 -63.16 5.92
N ASN A 32 41.52 -63.66 6.51
CA ASN A 32 41.51 -64.91 7.26
C ASN A 32 41.45 -66.07 6.28
N GLU A 33 42.61 -66.56 5.84
CA GLU A 33 42.75 -67.89 5.24
C GLU A 33 43.30 -68.84 6.31
N THR A 34 42.42 -69.30 7.19
CA THR A 34 42.54 -70.60 7.85
C THR A 34 42.05 -71.64 6.80
N SER A 35 42.71 -72.71 6.41
CA SER A 35 43.72 -73.57 7.04
C SER A 35 44.31 -74.48 5.97
N ALA A 36 45.62 -74.75 5.96
CA ALA A 36 46.22 -76.09 5.91
C ALA A 36 47.70 -76.07 5.49
N THR A 37 48.50 -76.86 6.21
CA THR A 37 49.91 -77.27 6.01
C THR A 37 51.01 -76.39 6.63
N PRO A 38 51.84 -76.93 7.55
CA PRO A 38 52.96 -76.22 8.15
C PRO A 38 54.27 -76.58 7.44
N ILE A 39 54.82 -75.71 6.58
CA ILE A 39 56.22 -75.83 6.13
C ILE A 39 56.88 -74.44 6.03
N LEU A 40 57.88 -74.27 6.89
CA LEU A 40 59.14 -73.51 6.72
C LEU A 40 59.08 -72.02 6.33
N GLY A 41 59.24 -71.16 7.35
CA GLY A 41 60.12 -69.98 7.37
C GLY A 41 60.10 -69.00 6.20
N THR A 42 59.38 -67.88 6.37
CA THR A 42 59.88 -66.48 6.20
C THR A 42 58.68 -65.52 6.26
N VAL A 43 58.48 -64.89 7.42
CA VAL A 43 57.50 -63.81 7.58
C VAL A 43 58.04 -62.58 6.85
N ALA A 44 57.50 -62.30 5.66
CA ALA A 44 57.84 -61.09 4.91
C ALA A 44 57.52 -59.84 5.75
N PRO A 45 58.41 -58.84 5.79
CA PRO A 45 58.23 -57.66 6.65
C PRO A 45 56.98 -56.87 6.23
N PRO A 46 56.19 -56.35 7.19
CA PRO A 46 54.96 -55.62 6.89
C PRO A 46 55.27 -54.40 6.00
N LYS A 47 54.70 -54.38 4.80
CA LYS A 47 54.86 -53.27 3.86
C LYS A 47 54.26 -52.02 4.49
N LYS A 48 55.11 -51.03 4.78
CA LYS A 48 54.72 -49.74 5.36
C LYS A 48 53.58 -49.12 4.53
N PRO A 49 52.48 -48.66 5.15
CA PRO A 49 51.33 -48.12 4.41
C PRO A 49 51.66 -46.73 3.84
N ILE A 50 52.43 -46.70 2.76
CA ILE A 50 52.78 -45.49 2.01
C ILE A 50 51.60 -45.19 1.08
N GLY A 51 50.47 -44.73 1.63
CA GLY A 51 49.24 -44.60 0.83
C GLY A 51 48.19 -43.62 1.33
N GLY A 52 48.05 -43.43 2.65
CA GLY A 52 46.99 -42.57 3.20
C GLY A 52 47.10 -41.11 2.74
N PHE A 53 48.32 -40.56 2.76
CA PHE A 53 48.57 -39.17 2.34
C PHE A 53 48.47 -38.96 0.82
N ARG A 54 48.89 -39.93 0.00
CA ARG A 54 48.82 -39.80 -1.47
C ARG A 54 47.38 -39.91 -1.99
N GLY A 55 46.56 -40.78 -1.38
CA GLY A 55 45.13 -40.86 -1.68
C GLY A 55 44.33 -39.69 -1.10
N GLY A 56 44.73 -39.19 0.08
CA GLY A 56 44.07 -38.06 0.74
C GLY A 56 44.11 -36.76 -0.07
N ILE A 57 45.26 -36.41 -0.66
CA ILE A 57 45.40 -35.18 -1.45
C ILE A 57 44.57 -35.26 -2.75
N ILE A 58 44.61 -36.40 -3.45
CA ILE A 58 43.87 -36.59 -4.71
C ILE A 58 42.35 -36.63 -4.43
N GLY A 59 41.93 -37.35 -3.38
CA GLY A 59 40.54 -37.39 -2.96
C GLY A 59 40.04 -36.04 -2.43
N PHE A 60 40.89 -35.27 -1.75
CA PHE A 60 40.58 -33.92 -1.28
C PHE A 60 40.40 -32.96 -2.46
N LEU A 61 41.31 -32.96 -3.44
CA LEU A 61 41.17 -32.12 -4.64
C LEU A 61 39.92 -32.47 -5.43
N PHE A 62 39.62 -33.75 -5.61
CA PHE A 62 38.42 -34.19 -6.32
C PHE A 62 37.13 -33.84 -5.56
N GLY A 63 37.10 -34.08 -4.24
CA GLY A 63 35.98 -33.71 -3.39
C GLY A 63 35.79 -32.19 -3.28
N PHE A 64 36.88 -31.42 -3.20
CA PHE A 64 36.87 -29.96 -3.18
C PHE A 64 36.41 -29.40 -4.52
N SER A 65 36.81 -29.99 -5.65
CA SER A 65 36.34 -29.56 -6.98
C SER A 65 34.84 -29.82 -7.16
N LEU A 66 34.34 -31.00 -6.76
CA LEU A 66 32.90 -31.28 -6.78
C LEU A 66 32.12 -30.38 -5.81
N ALA A 67 32.61 -30.19 -4.59
CA ALA A 67 31.98 -29.32 -3.61
C ALA A 67 31.99 -27.86 -4.06
N ALA A 68 33.10 -27.39 -4.64
CA ALA A 68 33.20 -26.05 -5.22
C ALA A 68 32.27 -25.87 -6.43
N SER A 69 32.14 -26.90 -7.28
CA SER A 69 31.21 -26.88 -8.40
C SER A 69 29.75 -26.80 -7.93
N LEU A 70 29.38 -27.60 -6.92
CA LEU A 70 28.04 -27.55 -6.31
C LEU A 70 27.80 -26.23 -5.56
N ALA A 71 28.78 -25.71 -4.84
CA ALA A 71 28.69 -24.42 -4.15
C ALA A 71 28.54 -23.27 -5.15
N ALA A 72 29.29 -23.29 -6.25
CA ALA A 72 29.15 -22.33 -7.34
C ALA A 72 27.76 -22.41 -7.99
N TYR A 73 27.19 -23.61 -8.13
CA TYR A 73 25.83 -23.79 -8.65
C TYR A 73 24.76 -23.22 -7.71
N ASN A 74 24.87 -23.47 -6.40
CA ASN A 74 23.91 -22.96 -5.42
C ASN A 74 24.00 -21.43 -5.23
N LEU A 75 25.21 -20.86 -5.25
CA LEU A 75 25.38 -19.39 -5.19
C LEU A 75 24.74 -18.69 -6.39
N LEU A 76 24.80 -19.30 -7.57
CA LEU A 76 24.24 -18.72 -8.79
C LEU A 76 22.71 -18.69 -8.78
N ASP A 77 22.09 -19.71 -8.20
CA ASP A 77 20.63 -19.79 -8.06
C ASP A 77 20.11 -18.76 -7.04
N GLU A 78 20.81 -18.58 -5.93
CA GLU A 78 20.44 -17.59 -4.91
C GLU A 78 20.65 -16.15 -5.42
N TYR A 79 21.69 -15.93 -6.24
CA TYR A 79 21.90 -14.65 -6.93
C TYR A 79 20.84 -14.38 -8.00
N ARG A 80 20.37 -15.42 -8.71
CA ARG A 80 19.26 -15.32 -9.68
C ARG A 80 17.92 -15.09 -9.01
N GLN A 81 17.64 -15.74 -7.88
CA GLN A 81 16.43 -15.50 -7.09
C GLN A 81 16.42 -14.09 -6.48
N ALA A 82 17.56 -13.61 -5.98
CA ALA A 82 17.69 -12.24 -5.51
C ALA A 82 17.49 -11.21 -6.63
N SER A 83 18.01 -11.48 -7.83
CA SER A 83 17.83 -10.62 -9.01
C SER A 83 16.39 -10.63 -9.53
N ALA A 84 15.71 -11.79 -9.49
CA ALA A 84 14.29 -11.89 -9.81
C ALA A 84 13.40 -11.17 -8.79
N ALA A 85 13.75 -11.23 -7.49
CA ALA A 85 13.06 -10.49 -6.43
C ALA A 85 13.31 -8.97 -6.51
N LEU A 86 14.51 -8.54 -6.94
CA LEU A 86 14.82 -7.14 -7.24
C LEU A 86 14.04 -6.63 -8.46
N GLN A 87 13.94 -7.42 -9.53
CA GLN A 87 13.14 -7.07 -10.70
C GLN A 87 11.63 -7.00 -10.39
N ALA A 88 11.13 -7.92 -9.56
CA ALA A 88 9.75 -7.89 -9.07
C ALA A 88 9.47 -6.63 -8.24
N SER A 89 10.40 -6.26 -7.35
CA SER A 89 10.30 -5.03 -6.55
C SER A 89 10.29 -3.77 -7.44
N VAL A 90 11.13 -3.69 -8.49
CA VAL A 90 11.13 -2.51 -9.38
C VAL A 90 9.83 -2.41 -10.18
N ALA A 91 9.29 -3.53 -10.67
CA ALA A 91 8.00 -3.53 -11.38
C ALA A 91 6.84 -3.11 -10.46
N GLU A 92 6.84 -3.58 -9.20
CA GLU A 92 5.85 -3.16 -8.20
C GLU A 92 5.99 -1.69 -7.81
N LEU A 93 7.23 -1.18 -7.65
CA LEU A 93 7.49 0.23 -7.37
C LEU A 93 7.14 1.13 -8.56
N GLN A 94 7.32 0.68 -9.80
CA GLN A 94 6.89 1.39 -11.01
C GLN A 94 5.37 1.51 -11.06
N LEU A 95 4.63 0.41 -10.81
CA LEU A 95 3.17 0.45 -10.72
C LEU A 95 2.67 1.33 -9.56
N SER A 96 3.36 1.32 -8.42
CA SER A 96 3.06 2.21 -7.30
C SER A 96 3.30 3.69 -7.65
N THR A 97 4.39 3.98 -8.39
CA THR A 97 4.71 5.34 -8.87
C THR A 97 3.71 5.82 -9.93
N GLU A 98 3.28 4.95 -10.85
CA GLU A 98 2.22 5.26 -11.81
C GLU A 98 0.90 5.59 -11.09
N LYS A 99 0.53 4.81 -10.07
CA LYS A 99 -0.64 5.09 -9.23
C LYS A 99 -0.51 6.42 -8.49
N VAL A 100 0.63 6.71 -7.87
CA VAL A 100 0.89 8.00 -7.21
C VAL A 100 0.83 9.16 -8.22
N SER A 101 1.37 8.99 -9.43
CA SER A 101 1.29 10.00 -10.50
C SER A 101 -0.15 10.23 -10.98
N ALA A 102 -0.97 9.18 -11.04
CA ALA A 102 -2.39 9.28 -11.36
C ALA A 102 -3.18 9.97 -10.24
N HIS A 103 -2.83 9.71 -8.98
CA HIS A 103 -3.39 10.43 -7.84
C HIS A 103 -3.01 11.91 -7.87
N MET A 104 -1.76 12.26 -8.18
CA MET A 104 -1.32 13.65 -8.34
C MET A 104 -2.10 14.37 -9.45
N ARG A 105 -2.28 13.75 -10.62
CA ARG A 105 -3.09 14.33 -11.72
C ARG A 105 -4.57 14.54 -11.33
N ARG A 106 -5.16 13.61 -10.57
CA ARG A 106 -6.53 13.76 -10.05
C ARG A 106 -6.62 14.89 -9.03
N ILE A 107 -5.64 15.02 -8.15
CA ILE A 107 -5.58 16.11 -7.17
C ILE A 107 -5.49 17.45 -7.90
N GLU A 108 -4.62 17.59 -8.91
CA GLU A 108 -4.51 18.81 -9.71
C GLU A 108 -5.82 19.18 -10.44
N ALA A 109 -6.56 18.19 -10.96
CA ALA A 109 -7.86 18.42 -11.56
C ALA A 109 -8.90 18.89 -10.53
N VAL A 110 -8.98 18.21 -9.38
CA VAL A 110 -9.90 18.58 -8.29
C VAL A 110 -9.56 19.95 -7.73
N GLU A 111 -8.28 20.33 -7.62
CA GLU A 111 -7.87 21.67 -7.19
C GLU A 111 -8.27 22.76 -8.19
N LYS A 112 -8.15 22.49 -9.50
CA LYS A 112 -8.61 23.42 -10.55
C LYS A 112 -10.13 23.58 -10.50
N ASP A 113 -10.86 22.46 -10.39
CA ASP A 113 -12.31 22.47 -10.28
C ASP A 113 -12.76 23.17 -9.00
N LEU A 114 -12.09 22.96 -7.87
CA LEU A 114 -12.39 23.65 -6.61
C LEU A 114 -12.11 25.15 -6.70
N LYS A 115 -11.06 25.59 -7.41
CA LYS A 115 -10.81 27.02 -7.68
C LYS A 115 -11.87 27.64 -8.60
N ALA A 116 -12.23 26.97 -9.68
CA ALA A 116 -13.27 27.42 -10.60
C ALA A 116 -14.63 27.47 -9.89
N LEU A 117 -14.95 26.45 -9.10
CA LEU A 117 -16.16 26.36 -8.32
C LEU A 117 -16.16 27.38 -7.19
N SER A 118 -15.03 27.67 -6.53
CA SER A 118 -14.92 28.72 -5.50
C SER A 118 -15.18 30.11 -6.07
N GLN A 119 -14.67 30.40 -7.27
CA GLN A 119 -14.95 31.67 -7.97
C GLN A 119 -16.40 31.77 -8.45
N THR A 120 -17.05 30.65 -8.76
CA THR A 120 -18.43 30.62 -9.29
C THR A 120 -19.47 30.37 -8.19
N SER A 121 -19.07 29.81 -7.05
CA SER A 121 -19.94 29.52 -5.93
C SER A 121 -20.30 30.82 -5.26
N ALA A 122 -21.60 31.12 -5.23
CA ALA A 122 -22.14 32.28 -4.57
C ALA A 122 -21.60 32.35 -3.14
N SER A 123 -20.77 33.36 -2.88
CA SER A 123 -20.25 33.60 -1.55
C SER A 123 -21.43 33.87 -0.61
N LYS A 124 -21.31 33.49 0.66
CA LYS A 124 -22.37 33.72 1.67
C LYS A 124 -22.71 35.22 1.73
N GLU A 125 -21.72 36.06 1.47
CA GLU A 125 -21.78 37.50 1.32
C GLU A 125 -22.72 37.92 0.19
N GLU A 126 -22.61 37.34 -1.01
CA GLU A 126 -23.52 37.60 -2.13
C GLU A 126 -24.97 37.21 -1.81
N VAL A 127 -25.18 36.05 -1.19
CA VAL A 127 -26.52 35.61 -0.77
C VAL A 127 -27.13 36.59 0.24
N SER A 128 -26.33 37.07 1.20
CA SER A 128 -26.79 38.07 2.16
C SER A 128 -27.12 39.41 1.50
N LYS A 129 -26.30 39.87 0.54
CA LYS A 129 -26.56 41.09 -0.25
C LYS A 129 -27.87 40.96 -1.03
N VAL A 130 -28.06 39.85 -1.75
CA VAL A 130 -29.31 39.58 -2.49
C VAL A 130 -30.51 39.57 -1.56
N ARG A 131 -30.40 38.98 -0.36
CA ARG A 131 -31.48 39.01 0.63
C ARG A 131 -31.79 40.43 1.10
N THR A 132 -30.79 41.29 1.27
CA THR A 132 -31.01 42.71 1.62
C THR A 132 -31.66 43.49 0.48
N GLU A 133 -31.22 43.29 -0.76
CA GLU A 133 -31.85 43.94 -1.92
C GLU A 133 -33.29 43.47 -2.12
N MET A 134 -33.56 42.17 -1.96
CA MET A 134 -34.92 41.62 -1.99
C MET A 134 -35.81 42.25 -0.92
N LYS A 135 -35.29 42.42 0.29
CA LYS A 135 -36.04 43.07 1.38
C LYS A 135 -36.32 44.54 1.07
N LYS A 136 -35.34 45.28 0.53
CA LYS A 136 -35.53 46.68 0.12
C LYS A 136 -36.61 46.82 -0.95
N ILE A 137 -36.63 45.93 -1.95
CA ILE A 137 -37.66 45.94 -3.00
C ILE A 137 -39.05 45.67 -2.40
N TYR A 138 -39.15 44.70 -1.48
CA TYR A 138 -40.41 44.39 -0.80
C TYR A 138 -40.93 45.58 0.04
N ASP A 139 -40.05 46.18 0.83
CA ASP A 139 -40.40 47.32 1.68
C ASP A 139 -40.78 48.53 0.81
N GLY A 140 -40.05 48.78 -0.29
CA GLY A 140 -40.38 49.83 -1.26
C GLY A 140 -41.75 49.62 -1.91
N LEU A 141 -42.04 48.41 -2.39
CA LEU A 141 -43.34 48.07 -2.96
C LEU A 141 -44.48 48.23 -1.94
N HIS A 142 -44.21 47.91 -0.67
CA HIS A 142 -45.21 48.09 0.40
C HIS A 142 -45.51 49.58 0.67
N VAL A 143 -44.50 50.44 0.63
CA VAL A 143 -44.69 51.90 0.76
C VAL A 143 -45.51 52.45 -0.41
N GLU A 144 -45.19 52.06 -1.64
CA GLU A 144 -45.96 52.45 -2.83
C GLU A 144 -47.42 51.99 -2.73
N PHE A 145 -47.67 50.77 -2.23
CA PHE A 145 -49.04 50.29 -2.02
C PHE A 145 -49.81 51.12 -0.98
N LEU A 146 -49.15 51.49 0.12
CA LEU A 146 -49.75 52.35 1.14
C LEU A 146 -50.03 53.76 0.62
N ASP A 147 -49.11 54.32 -0.15
CA ASP A 147 -49.27 55.63 -0.79
C ASP A 147 -50.47 55.62 -1.74
N LEU A 148 -50.57 54.59 -2.60
CA LEU A 148 -51.68 54.40 -3.53
C LEU A 148 -53.03 54.32 -2.80
N ARG A 149 -53.07 53.60 -1.67
CA ARG A 149 -54.28 53.49 -0.84
C ARG A 149 -54.68 54.84 -0.22
N SER A 150 -53.70 55.62 0.24
CA SER A 150 -53.95 56.96 0.79
C SER A 150 -54.47 57.92 -0.28
N HIS A 151 -53.92 57.83 -1.50
CA HIS A 151 -54.34 58.63 -2.64
C HIS A 151 -55.78 58.31 -3.06
N VAL A 152 -56.13 57.02 -3.15
CA VAL A 152 -57.51 56.59 -3.42
C VAL A 152 -58.47 57.09 -2.34
N TRP A 153 -58.06 57.02 -1.08
CA TRP A 153 -58.89 57.50 0.03
C TRP A 153 -59.12 59.00 -0.02
N GLY A 154 -58.09 59.80 -0.34
CA GLY A 154 -58.20 61.24 -0.55
C GLY A 154 -59.19 61.60 -1.66
N ILE A 155 -59.07 60.96 -2.83
CA ILE A 155 -60.00 61.16 -3.96
C ILE A 155 -61.43 60.81 -3.56
N GLN A 156 -61.63 59.70 -2.83
CA GLN A 156 -62.96 59.31 -2.37
C GLN A 156 -63.57 60.34 -1.42
N GLN A 157 -62.77 60.91 -0.51
CA GLN A 157 -63.22 61.98 0.38
C GLN A 157 -63.58 63.26 -0.39
N ASP A 158 -62.77 63.65 -1.37
CA ASP A 158 -63.03 64.82 -2.19
C ASP A 158 -64.32 64.69 -3.00
N VAL A 159 -64.56 63.51 -3.60
CA VAL A 159 -65.82 63.20 -4.29
C VAL A 159 -67.01 63.28 -3.33
N HIS A 160 -66.88 62.74 -2.12
CA HIS A 160 -67.94 62.85 -1.10
C HIS A 160 -68.18 64.31 -0.67
N ALA A 161 -67.14 65.13 -0.54
CA ALA A 161 -67.25 66.54 -0.22
C ALA A 161 -67.95 67.33 -1.34
N LEU A 162 -67.58 67.07 -2.60
CA LEU A 162 -68.23 67.66 -3.78
C LEU A 162 -69.69 67.26 -3.89
N SER A 163 -70.01 65.97 -3.73
CA SER A 163 -71.38 65.45 -3.75
C SER A 163 -72.27 66.11 -2.68
N LYS A 164 -71.76 66.30 -1.46
CA LYS A 164 -72.49 67.03 -0.40
C LYS A 164 -72.72 68.49 -0.78
N LYS A 165 -71.70 69.19 -1.28
CA LYS A 165 -71.81 70.61 -1.67
C LYS A 165 -72.83 70.82 -2.78
N GLU A 166 -72.83 69.96 -3.80
CA GLU A 166 -73.78 70.00 -4.91
C GLU A 166 -75.22 69.74 -4.43
N SER A 167 -75.43 68.75 -3.56
CA SER A 167 -76.75 68.48 -2.97
C SER A 167 -77.32 69.64 -2.15
N THR A 168 -76.45 70.48 -1.57
CA THR A 168 -76.85 71.67 -0.82
C THR A 168 -77.07 72.90 -1.72
N SER A 169 -76.42 73.00 -2.88
CA SER A 169 -76.59 74.16 -3.78
C SER A 169 -77.78 74.03 -4.73
N VAL A 170 -78.29 72.81 -4.96
CA VAL A 170 -79.46 72.57 -5.81
C VAL A 170 -80.79 72.72 -5.05
N ARG A 171 -80.77 72.86 -3.71
CA ARG A 171 -81.96 73.23 -2.92
C ARG A 171 -82.11 74.75 -2.84
N ILE A 172 -82.71 75.36 -3.86
CA ILE A 172 -83.30 76.70 -3.82
C ILE A 172 -84.77 76.56 -4.19
#